data_AF-A0A7J2IDT1-F1
#
_entry.id   AF-A0A7J2IDT1-F1
#
_cell.length_a   1.000
_cell.length_b   1.000
_cell.length_c   1.000
_cell.angle_alpha   90.00
_cell.angle_beta   90.00
_cell.angle_gamma   90.00
#
_symmetry.space_group_name_H-M   'P 1'
#
loop_
_entity.id
_entity.type
_entity.pdbx_description
1 polymer ?
#
loop_
_entity_poly.entity_id
_entity_poly.type
_entity_poly.pdbx_seq_one_letter_code
_entity_poly.pdbx_strand_id
1 'polypeptide(L)'
;MAHRDRKIIKRRGSRTCGYGNAQKHRGAGSRGGRGMAGSKKHKWSYVSKYMPEYFGTKGFKRPQGVVREIKTINVGDIEKDLDRLVDEGKIRLKNKRYFLNLGDIGYDKLLGSGEISHPIVVTVNSCSKLALKKIESAGGKVEVPE
;
A
#
# COMPACT_ATOMS: atom_id res chain seq x y z
N MET A 1 -16.80 -28.36 2.71
CA MET A 1 -15.55 -28.82 2.04
C MET A 1 -15.92 -29.30 0.65
N ALA A 2 -15.49 -28.61 -0.41
CA ALA A 2 -15.92 -28.90 -1.79
C ALA A 2 -15.30 -30.20 -2.31
N HIS A 3 -15.96 -31.33 -2.06
CA HIS A 3 -15.48 -32.64 -2.49
C HIS A 3 -15.99 -33.05 -3.87
N ARG A 4 -17.18 -32.59 -4.27
CA ARG A 4 -17.93 -33.05 -5.45
C ARG A 4 -17.24 -32.72 -6.79
N ASP A 5 -16.65 -31.53 -6.90
CA ASP A 5 -16.12 -31.03 -8.19
C ASP A 5 -14.60 -31.22 -8.33
N ARG A 6 -13.99 -32.04 -7.47
CA ARG A 6 -12.55 -32.29 -7.58
C ARG A 6 -12.26 -33.12 -8.82
N LYS A 7 -11.33 -32.63 -9.63
CA LYS A 7 -10.81 -33.30 -10.85
C LYS A 7 -10.43 -34.77 -10.64
N ILE A 8 -10.02 -35.14 -9.43
CA ILE A 8 -9.65 -36.51 -9.08
C ILE A 8 -10.82 -37.49 -9.26
N ILE A 9 -12.07 -37.08 -8.99
CA ILE A 9 -13.25 -37.95 -9.10
C ILE A 9 -13.42 -38.40 -10.55
N LYS A 10 -13.36 -37.46 -11.51
CA LYS A 10 -13.41 -37.76 -12.96
C LYS A 10 -12.20 -38.55 -13.46
N ARG A 11 -11.05 -38.48 -12.77
CA ARG A 11 -9.79 -39.12 -13.20
C ARG A 11 -9.56 -40.51 -12.59
N ARG A 12 -10.43 -40.98 -11.67
CA ARG A 12 -10.34 -42.37 -11.15
C ARG A 12 -10.51 -43.36 -12.31
N GLY A 13 -9.68 -44.40 -12.34
CA GLY A 13 -9.63 -45.37 -13.46
C GLY A 13 -8.76 -44.94 -14.64
N SER A 14 -8.26 -43.69 -14.69
CA SER A 14 -7.27 -43.29 -15.69
C SER A 14 -5.86 -43.73 -15.30
N ARG A 15 -5.07 -44.21 -16.26
CA ARG A 15 -3.74 -44.80 -16.02
C ARG A 15 -2.74 -43.84 -15.34
N THR A 16 -2.76 -42.54 -15.68
CA THR A 16 -1.73 -41.58 -15.21
C THR A 16 -2.31 -40.32 -14.56
N CYS A 17 -3.63 -40.28 -14.31
CA CYS A 17 -4.31 -39.13 -13.71
C CYS A 17 -3.99 -37.78 -14.39
N GLY A 18 -3.69 -37.80 -15.69
CA GLY A 18 -3.41 -36.62 -16.52
C GLY A 18 -2.08 -35.94 -16.25
N TYR A 19 -1.08 -36.67 -15.75
CA TYR A 19 0.32 -36.20 -15.64
C TYR A 19 1.21 -36.63 -16.82
N GLY A 20 0.61 -37.14 -17.91
CA GLY A 20 1.34 -37.63 -19.07
C GLY A 20 1.84 -39.06 -18.86
N ASN A 21 3.13 -39.30 -19.10
CA ASN A 21 3.76 -40.61 -18.91
C ASN A 21 3.99 -40.90 -17.39
N ALA A 22 3.93 -42.19 -17.00
CA ALA A 22 4.15 -42.68 -15.65
C ALA A 22 5.47 -42.21 -14.99
N GLN A 23 6.49 -41.89 -15.79
CA GLN A 23 7.78 -41.41 -15.27
C GLN A 23 7.82 -39.91 -14.91
N LYS A 24 6.80 -39.12 -15.27
CA LYS A 24 6.88 -37.64 -15.20
C LYS A 24 6.48 -37.04 -13.86
N HIS A 25 5.50 -37.60 -13.16
CA HIS A 25 5.02 -37.09 -11.86
C HIS A 25 5.77 -37.74 -10.69
N ARG A 26 7.06 -37.40 -10.55
CA ARG A 26 7.91 -37.84 -9.43
C ARG A 26 8.16 -36.68 -8.47
N GLY A 27 9.07 -36.90 -7.52
CA GLY A 27 9.43 -35.92 -6.49
C GLY A 27 10.20 -34.71 -7.01
N ALA A 28 11.03 -34.13 -6.14
CA ALA A 28 11.71 -32.86 -6.40
C ALA A 28 12.60 -32.85 -7.65
N GLY A 29 13.14 -34.00 -8.07
CA GLY A 29 13.93 -34.12 -9.30
C GLY A 29 13.16 -33.69 -10.54
N SER A 30 11.89 -34.11 -10.68
CA SER A 30 11.02 -33.69 -11.79
C SER A 30 10.71 -32.19 -11.79
N ARG A 31 10.88 -31.51 -10.65
CA ARG A 31 10.68 -30.06 -10.49
C ARG A 31 11.98 -29.26 -10.60
N GLY A 32 13.12 -29.93 -10.84
CA GLY A 32 14.44 -29.32 -10.83
C GLY A 32 14.85 -28.83 -9.43
N GLY A 33 14.49 -29.57 -8.37
CA GLY A 33 14.78 -29.25 -6.97
C GLY A 33 13.56 -28.73 -6.19
N ARG A 34 13.70 -28.59 -4.87
CA ARG A 34 12.67 -28.01 -3.99
C ARG A 34 12.82 -26.48 -3.96
N GLY A 35 11.70 -25.75 -4.01
CA GLY A 35 11.70 -24.28 -3.98
C GLY A 35 12.54 -23.63 -5.08
N MET A 36 13.34 -22.63 -4.70
CA MET A 36 14.25 -21.85 -5.56
C MET A 36 15.62 -22.53 -5.78
N ALA A 37 15.69 -23.85 -5.59
CA ALA A 37 16.87 -24.61 -5.99
C ALA A 37 17.13 -24.45 -7.49
N GLY A 38 18.39 -24.22 -7.86
CA GLY A 38 18.80 -24.03 -9.25
C GLY A 38 18.61 -22.62 -9.80
N SER A 39 18.15 -21.65 -8.99
CA SER A 39 17.90 -20.28 -9.44
C SER A 39 19.13 -19.55 -10.01
N LYS A 40 20.36 -19.90 -9.59
CA LYS A 40 21.62 -19.44 -10.22
C LYS A 40 22.24 -20.42 -11.23
N LYS A 41 21.51 -21.49 -11.60
CA LYS A 41 22.00 -22.58 -12.47
C LYS A 41 20.95 -22.91 -13.53
N HIS A 42 20.36 -24.10 -13.50
CA HIS A 42 19.41 -24.59 -14.49
C HIS A 42 18.05 -23.88 -14.50
N LYS A 43 17.71 -23.07 -13.49
CA LYS A 43 16.54 -22.18 -13.47
C LYS A 43 16.88 -20.71 -13.69
N TRP A 44 18.12 -20.41 -14.11
CA TRP A 44 18.57 -19.04 -14.34
C TRP A 44 17.68 -18.28 -15.34
N SER A 45 17.31 -18.91 -16.46
CA SER A 45 16.44 -18.30 -17.47
C SER A 45 15.10 -17.81 -16.92
N TYR A 46 14.50 -18.54 -15.99
CA TYR A 46 13.27 -18.13 -15.32
C TYR A 46 13.53 -16.91 -14.41
N VAL A 47 14.59 -16.97 -13.61
CA VAL A 47 14.90 -15.91 -12.65
C VAL A 47 15.27 -14.62 -13.38
N SER A 48 16.13 -14.66 -14.39
CA SER A 48 16.51 -13.46 -15.14
C SER A 48 15.32 -12.80 -15.84
N LYS A 49 14.35 -13.61 -16.32
CA LYS A 49 13.19 -13.10 -17.05
C LYS A 49 12.09 -12.55 -16.14
N TYR A 50 11.75 -13.29 -15.08
CA TYR A 50 10.58 -12.99 -14.26
C TYR A 50 10.93 -12.39 -12.89
N MET A 51 12.17 -12.55 -12.44
CA MET A 51 12.64 -12.10 -11.13
C MET A 51 14.05 -11.48 -11.21
N PRO A 52 14.25 -10.45 -12.05
CA PRO A 52 15.58 -9.91 -12.33
C PRO A 52 16.29 -9.38 -11.08
N GLU A 53 15.53 -8.87 -10.10
CA GLU A 53 16.06 -8.31 -8.85
C GLU A 53 16.18 -9.34 -7.71
N TYR A 54 15.93 -10.62 -7.99
CA TYR A 54 15.95 -11.66 -6.95
C TYR A 54 17.33 -11.86 -6.32
N PHE A 55 18.38 -11.65 -7.10
CA PHE A 55 19.76 -11.73 -6.62
C PHE A 55 20.40 -10.35 -6.55
N GLY A 56 21.16 -10.13 -5.49
CA GLY A 56 21.88 -8.89 -5.25
C GLY A 56 21.34 -8.14 -4.04
N THR A 57 22.09 -7.12 -3.64
CA THR A 57 21.72 -6.19 -2.59
C THR A 57 21.77 -4.79 -3.17
N LYS A 58 20.79 -3.95 -2.87
CA LYS A 58 20.73 -2.55 -3.30
C LYS A 58 20.69 -1.64 -2.07
N GLY A 59 21.57 -0.63 -2.04
CA GLY A 59 21.59 0.38 -0.98
C GLY A 59 22.06 -0.14 0.39
N PHE A 60 21.64 0.54 1.46
CA PHE A 60 21.96 0.21 2.85
C PHE A 60 20.71 0.36 3.74
N LYS A 61 20.67 -0.37 4.87
CA LYS A 61 19.58 -0.29 5.84
C LYS A 61 19.94 0.67 6.97
N ARG A 62 19.06 1.64 7.24
CA ARG A 62 19.21 2.56 8.39
C ARG A 62 18.85 1.83 9.70
N PRO A 63 19.50 2.16 10.84
CA PRO A 63 19.11 1.65 12.16
C PRO A 63 17.67 2.05 12.50
N GLN A 64 16.88 1.11 13.05
CA GLN A 64 15.44 1.31 13.26
C GLN A 64 15.12 2.48 14.21
N GLY A 65 15.99 2.77 15.18
CA GLY A 65 15.79 3.89 16.12
C GLY A 65 15.82 5.28 15.48
N VAL A 66 16.36 5.41 14.25
CA VAL A 66 16.42 6.69 13.51
C VAL A 66 15.35 6.77 12.41
N VAL A 67 14.64 5.65 12.15
CA VAL A 67 13.57 5.62 11.14
C VAL A 67 12.31 6.20 11.78
N ARG A 68 11.90 7.37 11.29
CA ARG A 68 10.63 8.01 11.63
C ARG A 68 9.68 7.85 10.46
N GLU A 69 8.49 7.34 10.73
CA GLU A 69 7.39 7.33 9.78
C GLU A 69 6.64 8.65 9.89
N ILE A 70 6.52 9.37 8.77
CA ILE A 70 5.79 10.63 8.68
C ILE A 70 4.38 10.28 8.22
N LYS A 71 3.38 10.49 9.07
CA LYS A 71 1.99 10.24 8.70
C LYS A 71 1.47 11.39 7.86
N THR A 72 1.01 11.07 6.66
CA THR A 72 0.53 12.06 5.68
C THR A 72 -0.96 11.94 5.44
N ILE A 73 -1.63 13.07 5.22
CA ILE A 73 -3.03 13.14 4.77
C ILE A 73 -3.15 14.07 3.57
N ASN A 74 -4.09 13.80 2.66
CA ASN A 74 -4.36 14.68 1.52
C ASN A 74 -5.55 15.62 1.78
N VAL A 75 -5.55 16.77 1.11
CA VAL A 75 -6.67 17.72 1.16
C VAL A 75 -8.01 17.10 0.73
N GLY A 76 -8.03 16.24 -0.28
CA GLY A 76 -9.26 15.58 -0.72
C GLY A 76 -9.77 14.49 0.22
N ASP A 77 -8.91 13.91 1.05
CA ASP A 77 -9.33 12.94 2.06
C ASP A 77 -10.00 13.69 3.23
N ILE A 78 -9.48 14.87 3.58
CA ILE A 78 -10.10 15.78 4.56
C ILE A 78 -11.50 16.19 4.10
N GLU A 79 -11.65 16.58 2.83
CA GLU A 79 -12.93 17.02 2.28
C GLU A 79 -14.01 15.91 2.35
N LYS A 80 -13.64 14.66 2.07
CA LYS A 80 -14.58 13.52 2.12
C LYS A 80 -15.00 13.16 3.54
N ASP A 81 -14.04 13.23 4.47
CA ASP A 81 -14.26 12.86 5.86
C ASP A 81 -14.75 14.05 6.71
N LEU A 82 -15.02 15.22 6.13
CA LEU A 82 -15.45 16.44 6.83
C LEU A 82 -16.64 16.17 7.77
N ASP A 83 -17.72 15.60 7.26
CA ASP A 83 -18.95 15.35 8.04
C ASP A 83 -18.66 14.39 9.21
N ARG A 84 -17.90 13.31 8.94
CA ARG A 84 -17.52 12.34 9.97
C ARG A 84 -16.63 12.97 11.05
N LEU A 85 -15.68 13.81 10.66
CA LEU A 85 -14.75 14.45 11.57
C LEU A 85 -15.42 15.55 12.42
N VAL A 86 -16.49 16.15 11.90
CA VAL A 86 -17.37 17.05 12.67
C VAL A 86 -18.17 16.27 13.71
N ASP A 87 -18.78 15.15 13.32
CA ASP A 87 -19.55 14.29 14.23
C ASP A 87 -18.67 13.70 15.34
N GLU A 88 -17.41 13.35 15.02
CA GLU A 88 -16.41 12.88 15.97
C GLU A 88 -15.84 13.99 16.87
N GLY A 89 -16.23 15.26 16.66
CA GLY A 89 -15.77 16.42 17.42
C GLY A 89 -14.30 16.80 17.19
N LYS A 90 -13.68 16.25 16.15
CA LYS A 90 -12.27 16.51 15.77
C LYS A 90 -12.10 17.79 14.98
N ILE A 91 -13.18 18.29 14.37
CA ILE A 91 -13.23 19.57 13.67
C ILE A 91 -14.15 20.52 14.43
N ARG A 92 -13.67 21.74 14.68
CA ARG A 92 -14.50 22.80 15.27
C ARG A 92 -15.04 23.68 14.17
N LEU A 93 -16.36 23.78 14.05
CA LEU A 93 -17.01 24.76 13.19
C LEU A 93 -17.13 26.08 13.94
N LYS A 94 -16.42 27.13 13.49
CA LYS A 94 -16.55 28.49 14.05
C LYS A 94 -16.66 29.49 12.91
N ASN A 95 -17.67 30.35 12.94
CA ASN A 95 -17.89 31.40 11.95
C ASN A 95 -17.85 30.91 10.48
N LYS A 96 -18.52 29.78 10.17
CA LYS A 96 -18.55 29.15 8.83
C LYS A 96 -17.19 28.67 8.30
N ARG A 97 -16.18 28.51 9.17
CA ARG A 97 -14.88 27.91 8.84
C ARG A 97 -14.65 26.67 9.69
N TYR A 98 -14.07 25.66 9.06
CA TYR A 98 -13.67 24.41 9.74
C TYR A 98 -12.26 24.56 10.29
N PHE A 99 -12.09 24.35 11.58
CA PHE A 99 -10.77 24.33 12.23
C PHE A 99 -10.35 22.90 12.46
N LEU A 100 -9.24 22.51 11.81
CA LEU A 100 -8.69 21.16 11.84
C LEU A 100 -7.27 21.21 12.38
N ASN A 101 -7.02 20.55 13.51
CA ASN A 101 -5.66 20.32 14.00
C ASN A 101 -5.21 18.92 13.60
N LEU A 102 -4.28 18.83 12.66
CA LEU A 102 -3.76 17.55 12.19
C LEU A 102 -2.83 16.88 13.21
N GLY A 103 -2.18 17.66 14.09
CA GLY A 103 -1.36 17.13 15.17
C GLY A 103 -2.17 16.28 16.16
N ASP A 104 -3.38 16.73 16.52
CA ASP A 104 -4.27 16.01 17.44
C ASP A 104 -4.79 14.70 16.84
N ILE A 105 -4.91 14.64 15.52
CA ILE A 105 -5.36 13.46 14.76
C ILE A 105 -4.18 12.51 14.47
N GLY A 106 -2.94 12.96 14.72
CA GLY A 106 -1.72 12.18 14.55
C GLY A 106 -1.19 12.19 13.11
N TYR A 107 -1.42 13.26 12.35
CA TYR A 107 -0.82 13.49 11.03
C TYR A 107 0.25 14.57 11.09
N ASP A 108 1.41 14.28 10.50
CA ASP A 108 2.59 15.16 10.51
C ASP A 108 2.63 16.08 9.29
N LYS A 109 2.08 15.64 8.15
CA LYS A 109 2.23 16.34 6.88
C LYS A 109 0.98 16.36 6.01
N LEU A 110 0.67 17.54 5.48
CA LEU A 110 -0.44 17.77 4.56
C LEU A 110 0.00 17.77 3.08
N LEU A 111 -0.66 16.94 2.28
CA LEU A 111 -0.41 16.74 0.85
C LEU A 111 -1.56 17.27 -0.01
N GLY A 112 -1.24 17.64 -1.25
CA GLY A 112 -2.16 18.39 -2.13
C GLY A 112 -3.01 17.55 -3.08
N SER A 113 -3.19 16.24 -2.85
CA SER A 113 -4.03 15.41 -3.73
C SER A 113 -5.53 15.65 -3.47
N GLY A 114 -6.34 15.65 -4.53
CA GLY A 114 -7.79 15.91 -4.44
C GLY A 114 -8.17 17.40 -4.45
N GLU A 115 -9.45 17.68 -4.25
CA GLU A 115 -10.04 19.02 -4.28
C GLU A 115 -10.63 19.38 -2.92
N ILE A 116 -10.73 20.67 -2.66
CA ILE A 116 -11.27 21.22 -1.41
C ILE A 116 -12.20 22.36 -1.79
N SER A 117 -13.47 22.27 -1.41
CA SER A 117 -14.47 23.29 -1.70
C SER A 117 -14.79 24.13 -0.46
N HIS A 118 -14.64 23.54 0.72
CA HIS A 118 -14.93 24.23 1.97
C HIS A 118 -13.72 25.05 2.48
N PRO A 119 -13.94 26.24 3.08
CA PRO A 119 -12.86 27.00 3.68
C PRO A 119 -12.42 26.36 5.01
N ILE A 120 -11.25 25.72 5.00
CA ILE A 120 -10.67 25.04 6.17
C ILE A 120 -9.44 25.79 6.67
N VAL A 121 -9.35 25.98 7.98
CA VAL A 121 -8.14 26.42 8.68
C VAL A 121 -7.45 25.17 9.24
N VAL A 122 -6.27 24.84 8.71
CA VAL A 122 -5.54 23.63 9.07
C VAL A 122 -4.26 23.96 9.83
N THR A 123 -4.10 23.41 11.02
CA THR A 123 -2.86 23.47 11.80
C THR A 123 -2.05 22.20 11.57
N VAL A 124 -0.82 22.30 11.04
CA VAL A 124 0.03 21.15 10.69
C VAL A 124 1.52 21.48 10.71
N ASN A 125 2.37 20.53 11.09
CA ASN A 125 3.83 20.71 11.17
C ASN A 125 4.49 20.93 9.80
N SER A 126 3.98 20.29 8.74
CA SER A 126 4.53 20.43 7.39
C SER A 126 3.45 20.39 6.32
N CYS A 127 3.56 21.26 5.31
CA CYS A 127 2.61 21.34 4.21
C CYS A 127 3.32 21.35 2.85
N SER A 128 2.74 20.66 1.86
CA SER A 128 3.21 20.72 0.48
C SER A 128 2.82 22.03 -0.19
N LYS A 129 3.66 22.54 -1.11
CA LYS A 129 3.38 23.78 -1.87
C LYS A 129 2.03 23.75 -2.61
N LEU A 130 1.63 22.56 -3.10
CA LEU A 130 0.35 22.38 -3.79
C LEU A 130 -0.84 22.42 -2.82
N ALA A 131 -0.71 21.81 -1.64
CA ALA A 131 -1.77 21.85 -0.62
C ALA A 131 -2.03 23.28 -0.13
N LEU A 132 -0.96 24.05 0.12
CA LEU A 132 -1.06 25.45 0.53
C LEU A 132 -1.85 26.27 -0.50
N LYS A 133 -1.49 26.18 -1.79
CA LYS A 133 -2.21 26.87 -2.87
C LYS A 133 -3.70 26.49 -2.95
N LYS A 134 -4.02 25.20 -2.78
CA LYS A 134 -5.41 24.72 -2.85
C LYS A 134 -6.24 25.24 -1.68
N ILE A 135 -5.70 25.20 -0.47
CA ILE A 135 -6.37 25.70 0.72
C ILE A 135 -6.59 27.21 0.63
N GLU A 136 -5.59 27.96 0.18
CA GLU A 136 -5.73 29.41 -0.05
C GLU A 136 -6.77 29.72 -1.12
N SER A 137 -6.80 28.95 -2.22
CA SER A 137 -7.80 29.12 -3.29
C SER A 137 -9.24 28.85 -2.84
N ALA A 138 -9.43 27.96 -1.86
CA ALA A 138 -10.72 27.69 -1.23
C ALA A 138 -11.07 28.67 -0.09
N GLY A 139 -10.24 29.70 0.15
CA GLY A 139 -10.45 30.68 1.22
C GLY A 139 -10.10 30.18 2.62
N GLY A 140 -9.32 29.10 2.70
CA GLY A 140 -8.76 28.55 3.93
C GLY A 140 -7.40 29.14 4.30
N LYS A 141 -6.84 28.71 5.43
CA LYS A 141 -5.52 29.14 5.92
C LYS A 141 -4.76 27.94 6.49
N VAL A 142 -3.45 27.88 6.24
CA VAL A 142 -2.58 26.88 6.88
C VAL A 142 -1.76 27.57 7.97
N GLU A 143 -1.78 27.03 9.18
CA GLU A 143 -0.97 27.49 10.31
C GLU A 143 0.07 26.41 10.63
N VAL A 144 1.34 26.79 10.58
CA VAL A 144 2.45 25.91 10.96
C VAL A 144 2.89 26.33 12.36
N PRO A 145 2.69 25.50 13.40
CA PRO A 145 3.27 25.78 14.70
C PRO A 145 4.80 25.72 14.59
N GLU A 146 5.49 26.74 15.13
CA GLU A 146 6.96 26.82 15.17
C GLU A 146 7.60 25.66 15.95
#